data_AF-A0A924BK76-F1
#
_entry.id   AF-A0A924BK76-F1
#
_cell.length_a   1.000
_cell.length_b   1.000
_cell.length_c   1.000
_cell.angle_alpha   90.00
_cell.angle_beta   90.00
_cell.angle_gamma   90.00
#
_symmetry.space_group_name_H-M   'P 1'
#
loop_
_entity.id
_entity.type
_entity.pdbx_description
1 polymer ?
#
loop_
_entity_poly.entity_id
_entity_poly.type
_entity_poly.pdbx_seq_one_letter_code
_entity_poly.pdbx_strand_id
1 'polypeptide(L)'
;MSLRNVEWPTLLLLVLTYVTWGIGTLLWGHSALLSILLTAVAITQHASLQHEALHGHPFRNAQLNEALVFAPLALFIPYRRFRDTHLQHHFDPNLTDPYDDPESHYQDPAHWARIGTVKRALWVANNTLAGRMVL
;
A
#
# COMPACT_ATOMS: atom_id res chain seq x y z
N MET A 1 -24.42 17.98 -14.98
CA MET A 1 -23.03 18.06 -14.45
C MET A 1 -23.14 18.45 -12.98
N SER A 2 -23.06 17.48 -12.05
CA SER A 2 -23.38 17.69 -10.63
C SER A 2 -22.15 18.18 -9.85
N LEU A 3 -22.28 19.33 -9.17
CA LEU A 3 -21.40 19.75 -8.08
C LEU A 3 -21.67 18.81 -6.89
N ARG A 4 -20.62 18.27 -6.24
CA ARG A 4 -20.61 17.18 -5.23
C ARG A 4 -20.37 15.80 -5.90
N ASN A 5 -19.39 15.02 -5.45
CA ASN A 5 -19.22 14.57 -4.09
C ASN A 5 -17.76 14.61 -3.66
N VAL A 6 -17.43 15.47 -2.70
CA VAL A 6 -16.28 15.21 -1.84
C VAL A 6 -16.63 14.00 -0.98
N GLU A 7 -15.73 13.03 -0.93
CA GLU A 7 -15.94 11.84 -0.11
C GLU A 7 -15.51 12.10 1.33
N TRP A 8 -16.45 12.63 2.11
CA TRP A 8 -16.26 12.91 3.52
C TRP A 8 -15.79 11.71 4.37
N PRO A 9 -16.25 10.46 4.13
CA PRO A 9 -15.71 9.31 4.86
C PRO A 9 -14.21 9.12 4.64
N THR A 10 -13.73 9.25 3.41
CA THR A 10 -12.30 9.15 3.05
C THR A 10 -11.49 10.27 3.69
N LEU A 11 -12.01 11.51 3.70
CA LEU A 11 -11.38 12.62 4.40
C LEU A 11 -11.33 12.42 5.92
N LEU A 12 -12.39 11.89 6.52
CA LEU A 12 -12.42 11.58 7.95
C LEU A 12 -11.37 10.50 8.28
N LEU A 13 -11.29 9.44 7.49
CA LEU A 13 -10.27 8.40 7.65
C LEU A 13 -8.85 8.96 7.48
N LEU A 14 -8.64 9.87 6.53
CA LEU A 14 -7.36 10.55 6.35
C LEU A 14 -6.96 11.35 7.60
N VAL A 15 -7.88 12.15 8.14
CA VAL A 15 -7.63 12.93 9.37
C VAL A 15 -7.33 12.01 10.55
N LEU A 16 -8.16 10.98 10.77
CA LEU A 16 -7.94 10.00 11.84
C LEU A 16 -6.58 9.31 11.70
N THR A 17 -6.20 8.94 10.48
CA THR A 17 -4.92 8.29 10.19
C THR A 17 -3.73 9.19 10.55
N TYR A 18 -3.75 10.46 10.12
CA TYR A 18 -2.68 11.41 10.46
C TYR A 18 -2.62 11.72 11.96
N VAL A 19 -3.76 11.85 12.63
CA VAL A 19 -3.83 12.05 14.08
C VAL A 19 -3.27 10.84 14.83
N THR A 20 -3.69 9.63 14.46
CA THR A 20 -3.17 8.39 15.07
C THR A 20 -1.67 8.24 14.85
N TRP A 21 -1.17 8.55 13.65
CA TRP A 21 0.27 8.55 13.38
C TRP A 21 1.00 9.58 14.23
N GLY A 22 0.52 10.83 14.28
CA GLY A 22 1.11 11.89 15.10
C GLY A 22 1.17 11.51 16.57
N ILE A 23 0.07 11.01 17.15
CA ILE A 23 0.03 10.49 18.52
C ILE A 23 1.05 9.36 18.69
N GLY A 24 1.06 8.38 17.78
CA GLY A 24 1.98 7.25 17.84
C GLY A 24 3.45 7.68 17.86
N THR A 25 3.84 8.65 17.03
CA THR A 25 5.23 9.17 17.00
C THR A 25 5.63 9.90 18.30
N LEU A 26 4.70 10.66 18.89
CA LEU A 26 4.95 11.40 20.13
C LEU A 26 4.97 10.52 21.39
N LEU A 27 4.39 9.32 21.33
CA LEU A 27 4.32 8.39 22.46
C LEU A 27 5.59 7.58 22.71
N TRP A 28 6.61 7.66 21.84
CA TRP A 28 7.84 6.86 21.96
C TRP A 28 8.49 6.93 23.36
N GLY A 29 8.57 8.14 23.94
CA GLY A 29 9.15 8.36 25.26
C GLY A 29 8.32 7.81 26.43
N HIS A 30 7.06 7.44 26.21
CA HIS A 30 6.15 6.92 27.23
C HIS A 30 5.96 5.41 27.10
N SER A 31 5.79 4.92 25.87
CA SER A 31 5.67 3.48 25.57
C SER A 31 6.06 3.20 24.12
N ALA A 32 7.22 2.57 23.95
CA ALA A 32 7.70 2.13 22.64
C ALA A 32 6.72 1.14 21.98
N LEU A 33 6.13 0.22 22.76
CA LEU A 33 5.17 -0.75 22.23
C LEU A 33 3.93 -0.05 21.65
N LEU A 34 3.33 0.87 22.41
CA LEU A 34 2.14 1.58 21.94
C LEU A 34 2.45 2.50 20.76
N SER A 35 3.62 3.14 20.76
CA SER A 35 4.13 3.93 19.63
C SER A 35 4.22 3.08 18.35
N ILE A 36 4.82 1.89 18.44
CA ILE A 36 4.93 0.95 17.32
C ILE A 36 3.55 0.50 16.84
N LEU A 37 2.65 0.09 17.74
CA LEU A 37 1.33 -0.41 17.35
C LEU A 37 0.49 0.68 16.65
N LEU A 38 0.43 1.89 17.21
CA LEU A 38 -0.34 2.99 16.62
C LEU A 38 0.22 3.45 15.28
N THR A 39 1.55 3.59 15.19
CA THR A 39 2.19 3.98 13.92
C THR A 39 2.05 2.89 12.87
N ALA A 40 2.16 1.60 13.22
CA ALA A 40 1.96 0.49 12.29
C ALA A 40 0.54 0.47 11.71
N VAL A 41 -0.48 0.65 12.56
CA VAL A 41 -1.88 0.74 12.12
C VAL A 41 -2.09 1.95 11.21
N ALA A 42 -1.59 3.13 11.60
CA ALA A 42 -1.75 4.35 10.81
C ALA A 42 -1.00 4.28 9.48
N ILE A 43 0.22 3.73 9.44
CA ILE A 43 0.98 3.56 8.20
C ILE A 43 0.28 2.60 7.25
N THR A 44 -0.25 1.48 7.77
CA THR A 44 -1.02 0.51 6.99
C THR A 44 -2.28 1.16 6.39
N GLN A 45 -3.04 1.89 7.21
CA GLN A 45 -4.22 2.60 6.75
C GLN A 45 -3.89 3.72 5.75
N HIS A 46 -2.75 4.40 5.93
CA HIS A 46 -2.28 5.42 4.99
C HIS A 46 -1.94 4.82 3.62
N ALA A 47 -1.36 3.61 3.57
CA ALA A 47 -1.12 2.91 2.31
C ALA A 47 -2.43 2.59 1.57
N SER A 48 -3.48 2.19 2.31
CA SER A 48 -4.84 2.04 1.74
C SER A 48 -5.40 3.38 1.23
N LEU A 49 -5.20 4.49 1.94
CA LEU A 49 -5.63 5.80 1.47
C LEU A 49 -4.83 6.28 0.25
N GLN A 50 -3.55 5.91 0.13
CA GLN A 50 -2.75 6.16 -1.08
C GLN A 50 -3.32 5.41 -2.30
N HIS A 51 -3.80 4.18 -2.11
CA HIS A 51 -4.50 3.38 -3.12
C HIS A 51 -5.83 4.04 -3.56
N GLU A 52 -6.66 4.49 -2.62
CA GLU A 52 -7.88 5.21 -2.99
C GLU A 52 -7.55 6.54 -3.70
N ALA A 53 -6.49 7.23 -3.28
CA ALA A 53 -6.08 8.51 -3.86
C ALA A 53 -5.67 8.39 -5.34
N LEU A 54 -4.92 7.35 -5.69
CA LEU A 54 -4.57 7.09 -7.09
C LEU A 54 -5.77 6.69 -7.96
N HIS A 55 -6.87 6.20 -7.36
CA HIS A 55 -8.12 5.90 -8.04
C HIS A 55 -9.06 7.10 -8.18
N GLY A 56 -8.63 8.28 -7.73
CA GLY A 56 -9.39 9.52 -7.90
C GLY A 56 -10.27 9.89 -6.71
N HIS A 57 -9.95 9.39 -5.52
CA HIS A 57 -10.62 9.75 -4.27
C HIS A 57 -9.74 10.64 -3.37
N PRO A 58 -10.28 11.49 -2.49
CA PRO A 58 -11.70 11.80 -2.29
C PRO A 58 -12.25 12.87 -3.24
N PHE A 59 -11.38 13.49 -4.05
CA PHE A 59 -11.75 14.55 -4.98
C PHE A 59 -11.61 14.08 -6.43
N ARG A 60 -12.39 14.67 -7.34
CA ARG A 60 -12.19 14.48 -8.79
C ARG A 60 -10.84 15.00 -9.32
N ASN A 61 -10.12 15.78 -8.52
CA ASN A 61 -8.84 16.37 -8.92
C ASN A 61 -7.68 15.52 -8.37
N ALA A 62 -6.96 14.85 -9.28
CA ALA A 62 -5.84 13.99 -8.93
C ALA A 62 -4.69 14.72 -8.22
N GLN A 63 -4.44 16.01 -8.51
CA GLN A 63 -3.39 16.79 -7.84
C GLN A 63 -3.77 17.09 -6.38
N LEU A 64 -5.05 17.36 -6.12
CA LEU A 64 -5.53 17.53 -4.75
C LEU A 64 -5.45 16.23 -3.96
N ASN A 65 -5.84 15.10 -4.56
CA ASN A 65 -5.72 13.79 -3.92
C ASN A 65 -4.26 13.45 -3.64
N GLU A 66 -3.37 13.64 -4.62
CA GLU A 66 -1.94 13.43 -4.44
C GLU A 66 -1.38 14.31 -3.33
N ALA A 67 -1.73 15.59 -3.26
CA ALA A 67 -1.25 16.49 -2.20
C ALA A 67 -1.60 15.99 -0.79
N LEU A 68 -2.72 15.25 -0.63
CA LEU A 68 -3.13 14.67 0.65
C LEU A 68 -2.27 13.47 1.09
N VAL A 69 -1.59 12.79 0.16
CA VAL A 69 -0.91 11.51 0.45
C VAL A 69 0.50 11.38 -0.15
N PHE A 70 1.01 12.44 -0.77
CA PHE A 70 2.26 12.46 -1.51
C PHE A 70 3.46 12.05 -0.66
N ALA A 71 3.49 12.49 0.61
CA ALA A 71 4.53 12.14 1.56
C ALA A 71 4.17 10.82 2.26
N PRO A 72 4.75 9.67 1.85
CA PRO A 72 4.35 8.37 2.37
C PRO A 72 4.79 8.22 3.83
N LEU A 73 3.86 7.93 4.73
CA LEU A 73 4.19 7.65 6.13
C LEU A 73 5.07 6.40 6.31
N ALA A 74 5.04 5.47 5.35
CA ALA A 74 5.89 4.27 5.34
C ALA A 74 7.36 4.56 4.97
N LEU A 75 7.65 5.74 4.41
CA LEU A 75 8.99 6.24 4.04
C LEU A 75 9.79 5.40 3.01
N PHE A 76 9.34 4.19 2.67
CA PHE A 76 10.11 3.25 1.84
C PHE A 76 9.79 3.37 0.35
N ILE A 77 8.52 3.58 -0.01
CA ILE A 77 8.07 3.62 -1.41
C ILE A 77 7.51 5.02 -1.72
N PRO A 78 8.10 5.77 -2.68
CA PRO A 78 7.56 7.06 -3.10
C PRO A 78 6.16 6.92 -3.71
N TYR A 79 5.22 7.80 -3.33
CA TYR A 79 3.82 7.72 -3.77
C TYR A 79 3.66 7.63 -5.30
N ARG A 80 4.38 8.47 -6.05
CA ARG A 80 4.29 8.46 -7.53
C ARG A 80 4.76 7.14 -8.12
N ARG A 81 5.80 6.52 -7.55
CA ARG A 81 6.29 5.23 -8.03
C ARG A 81 5.24 4.15 -7.79
N PHE A 82 4.67 4.11 -6.59
CA PHE A 82 3.55 3.22 -6.27
C PHE A 82 2.36 3.43 -7.21
N ARG A 83 1.92 4.69 -7.39
CA ARG A 83 0.83 5.03 -8.31
C ARG A 83 1.07 4.50 -9.71
N ASP A 84 2.23 4.79 -10.27
CA ASP A 84 2.49 4.47 -11.67
C ASP A 84 2.58 2.94 -11.88
N THR A 85 3.20 2.20 -10.95
CA THR A 85 3.23 0.72 -11.02
C THR A 85 1.87 0.10 -10.78
N HIS A 86 1.10 0.63 -9.83
CA HIS A 86 -0.20 0.09 -9.49
C HIS A 86 -1.25 0.36 -10.58
N LEU A 87 -1.23 1.52 -11.21
CA LEU A 87 -2.06 1.80 -12.38
C LEU A 87 -1.66 0.92 -13.59
N GLN A 88 -0.37 0.59 -13.73
CA GLN A 88 0.08 -0.39 -14.71
C GLN A 88 -0.42 -1.80 -14.37
N HIS A 89 -0.41 -2.20 -13.09
CA HIS A 89 -1.00 -3.46 -12.64
C HIS A 89 -2.49 -3.55 -13.01
N HIS A 90 -3.27 -2.49 -12.80
CA HIS A 90 -4.69 -2.43 -13.18
C HIS A 90 -4.97 -2.48 -14.70
N PHE A 91 -3.95 -2.58 -15.56
CA PHE A 91 -4.14 -2.79 -16.98
C PHE A 91 -4.56 -4.24 -17.27
N ASP A 92 -5.88 -4.42 -17.42
CA ASP A 92 -6.64 -5.69 -17.45
C ASP A 92 -6.08 -6.84 -18.33
N PRO A 93 -5.51 -6.66 -19.55
CA PRO A 93 -5.19 -7.82 -20.39
C PRO A 93 -4.05 -8.71 -19.87
N ASN A 94 -3.19 -8.22 -18.98
CA ASN A 94 -1.96 -8.92 -18.57
C ASN A 94 -1.88 -9.14 -17.04
N LEU A 95 -3.01 -9.07 -16.33
CA LEU A 95 -3.06 -9.33 -14.90
C LEU A 95 -2.44 -10.71 -14.62
N THR A 96 -1.50 -10.80 -13.67
CA THR A 96 -0.74 -12.01 -13.30
C THR A 96 0.47 -12.39 -14.18
N ASP A 97 0.69 -11.75 -15.33
CA ASP A 97 1.90 -12.02 -16.12
C ASP A 97 3.16 -11.49 -15.39
N PRO A 98 4.14 -12.34 -15.02
CA PRO A 98 5.31 -11.92 -14.25
C PRO A 98 6.25 -10.94 -14.98
N TYR A 99 6.07 -10.73 -16.28
CA TYR A 99 6.85 -9.79 -17.08
C TYR A 99 6.18 -8.42 -17.25
N ASP A 100 4.85 -8.40 -17.36
CA ASP A 100 4.10 -7.19 -17.70
C ASP A 100 3.40 -6.57 -16.47
N ASP A 101 3.02 -7.39 -15.50
CA ASP A 101 2.39 -6.95 -14.26
C ASP A 101 3.47 -6.68 -13.18
N PRO A 102 3.72 -5.40 -12.83
CA PRO A 102 4.76 -5.04 -11.86
C PRO A 102 4.43 -5.48 -10.42
N GLU A 103 3.21 -5.94 -10.15
CA GLU A 103 2.75 -6.41 -8.85
C GLU A 103 2.46 -7.93 -8.87
N SER A 104 2.83 -8.63 -9.95
CA SER A 104 2.63 -10.07 -10.04
C SER A 104 3.47 -10.84 -9.02
N HIS A 105 2.80 -11.72 -8.28
CA HIS A 105 3.43 -12.73 -7.43
C HIS A 105 3.63 -14.07 -8.16
N TYR A 106 3.23 -14.18 -9.43
CA TYR A 106 3.45 -15.38 -10.23
C TYR A 106 4.90 -15.45 -10.71
N GLN A 107 5.31 -16.62 -11.16
CA GLN A 107 6.66 -16.88 -11.65
C GLN A 107 6.57 -17.59 -12.99
N ASP A 108 7.38 -17.16 -13.94
CA ASP A 108 7.57 -17.89 -15.19
C ASP A 108 7.99 -19.34 -14.87
N PRO A 109 7.38 -20.36 -15.50
CA PRO A 109 7.69 -21.77 -15.21
C PRO A 109 9.16 -22.16 -15.43
N ALA A 110 9.80 -21.64 -16.47
CA ALA A 110 11.20 -21.86 -16.75
C ALA A 110 12.11 -21.15 -15.74
N HIS A 111 11.73 -19.94 -15.28
CA HIS A 111 12.40 -19.30 -14.15
C HIS A 111 12.26 -20.16 -12.90
N TRP A 112 11.03 -20.52 -12.50
CA TRP A 112 10.73 -21.34 -11.34
C TRP A 112 11.54 -22.63 -11.30
N ALA A 113 11.64 -23.34 -12.44
CA ALA A 113 12.42 -24.57 -12.57
C ALA A 113 13.90 -24.40 -12.19
N ARG A 114 14.49 -23.22 -12.42
CA ARG A 114 15.90 -22.90 -12.14
C ARG A 114 16.14 -22.33 -10.73
N ILE A 115 15.09 -21.96 -9.99
CA ILE A 115 15.23 -21.40 -8.65
C ILE A 115 15.67 -22.48 -7.66
N GLY A 116 16.65 -22.16 -6.82
CA GLY A 116 17.14 -23.06 -5.78
C GLY A 116 16.07 -23.49 -4.78
N THR A 117 16.24 -24.69 -4.20
CA THR A 117 15.26 -25.36 -3.33
C THR A 117 14.86 -24.51 -2.12
N VAL A 118 15.81 -23.81 -1.48
CA VAL A 118 15.56 -22.95 -0.32
C VAL A 118 14.63 -21.78 -0.68
N LYS A 119 14.95 -21.06 -1.76
CA LYS A 119 14.13 -19.92 -2.22
C LYS A 119 12.74 -20.38 -2.66
N ARG A 120 12.67 -21.54 -3.33
CA ARG A 120 11.39 -22.17 -3.70
C ARG A 120 10.55 -22.49 -2.47
N ALA A 121 11.14 -23.10 -1.44
CA ALA A 121 10.45 -23.43 -0.20
C ALA A 121 9.95 -22.18 0.53
N LEU A 122 10.77 -21.12 0.60
CA LEU A 122 10.38 -19.83 1.18
C LEU A 122 9.17 -19.23 0.45
N TRP A 123 9.18 -19.22 -0.88
CA TRP A 123 8.07 -18.68 -1.68
C TRP A 123 6.78 -19.51 -1.55
N VAL A 124 6.89 -20.84 -1.51
CA VAL A 124 5.72 -21.71 -1.22
C VAL A 124 5.16 -21.41 0.17
N ALA A 125 6.02 -21.28 1.18
CA ALA A 125 5.58 -20.93 2.53
C ALA A 125 4.89 -19.57 2.56
N ASN A 126 5.49 -18.54 1.93
CA ASN A 126 4.92 -17.19 1.82
C ASN A 126 3.58 -17.12 1.06
N ASN A 127 3.32 -18.09 0.18
CA ASN A 127 2.04 -18.21 -0.52
C ASN A 127 0.94 -18.88 0.32
N THR A 128 1.23 -19.27 1.56
CA THR A 128 0.20 -19.62 2.55
C THR A 128 -0.21 -18.39 3.35
N LEU A 129 -1.42 -18.39 3.91
CA LEU A 129 -1.87 -17.32 4.81
C LEU A 129 -0.93 -17.18 6.01
N ALA A 130 -0.58 -18.30 6.67
CA ALA A 130 0.31 -18.28 7.82
C ALA A 130 1.68 -17.70 7.47
N GLY A 131 2.27 -18.14 6.35
CA GLY A 131 3.55 -17.61 5.89
C GLY A 131 3.49 -16.12 5.60
N ARG A 132 2.48 -15.63 4.89
CA ARG A 132 2.31 -14.20 4.58
C ARG A 132 2.15 -13.30 5.82
N MET A 133 1.76 -13.87 6.96
CA MET A 133 1.63 -13.13 8.22
C MET A 133 2.92 -13.10 9.05
N VAL A 134 3.86 -14.02 8.82
CA VAL A 134 5.03 -14.21 9.71
C VAL A 134 6.39 -14.13 9.00
N LEU A 135 6.43 -14.18 7.67
CA LEU A 135 7.63 -14.08 6.83
C LEU A 135 7.70 -12.70 6.17
#